data_AF-A0A528AAR7-F1
#
_entry.id   AF-A0A528AAR7-F1
#
_cell.length_a   1.000
_cell.length_b   1.000
_cell.length_c   1.000
_cell.angle_alpha   90.00
_cell.angle_beta   90.00
_cell.angle_gamma   90.00
#
_symmetry.space_group_name_H-M   'P 1'
#
loop_
_entity.id
_entity.type
_entity.pdbx_description
1 polymer ?
#
loop_
_entity_poly.entity_id
_entity_poly.type
_entity_poly.pdbx_seq_one_letter_code
_entity_poly.pdbx_strand_id
1 'polypeptide(L)'
;FTTAQDMTLWPITITSVSYFQDRSGLAAAGITPIGGVGGEAALRITLGRAGKGRLDELALDRLDFYFAGRAKAPLLFDAIFGACLAVGARAEGKANPLAPLPGPEMVGISDDEALMPRTRPTFEGYRLLREYFMMPERFHYVRVSGLQSVVRRCDAGVEIIFMFRRPVPELADVTPADFELFATPIINLFERDCNVIELDPRRTRQVLHADRTRARDFEIYRVTRVEDADVEGPDAEIPELFSLGQNRSNGWVYSTERRPRRATEDERRDGLTRTSYTGDDVFLSVSRPVGSPSNRPLKRLDIMALCTNRDLPILDDNPTLTLETGDPVETVRLIGALRPPQQAIPAALPAGAEGESRADNLAWRLVAQLALNFLSLAKEGRGVDPLHALLDLYADRGDLSLARNVHSIVRIDSRSVIERLQIDGPMCFGRGTEVTLHVDQSVLAGQSTLLLSALLARLFARHAGINGFVRTRTRLLQKQEDVPWPMTPGNRYLI
;
A
#
# COMPACT_ATOMS: atom_id res chain seq x y z
N PHE A 1 10.07 -13.04 5.05
CA PHE A 1 9.25 -12.08 4.28
C PHE A 1 7.80 -12.33 4.63
N THR A 2 6.96 -11.30 4.60
CA THR A 2 5.52 -11.44 4.87
C THR A 2 4.74 -10.86 3.70
N THR A 3 3.62 -11.49 3.37
CA THR A 3 2.66 -11.01 2.37
C THR A 3 1.86 -9.83 2.92
N ALA A 4 1.48 -8.89 2.06
CA ALA A 4 0.79 -7.68 2.50
C ALA A 4 -0.74 -7.78 2.50
N GLN A 5 -1.31 -8.84 1.94
CA GLN A 5 -2.74 -9.04 1.80
C GLN A 5 -3.04 -10.53 1.70
N ASP A 6 -4.22 -10.91 2.20
CA ASP A 6 -4.70 -12.28 2.12
C ASP A 6 -5.09 -12.63 0.67
N MET A 7 -4.79 -13.87 0.28
CA MET A 7 -4.99 -14.32 -1.08
C MET A 7 -5.57 -15.74 -1.10
N THR A 8 -6.71 -15.89 -1.75
CA THR A 8 -7.31 -17.19 -1.99
C THR A 8 -6.79 -17.77 -3.31
N LEU A 9 -6.15 -18.93 -3.23
CA LEU A 9 -5.67 -19.66 -4.40
C LEU A 9 -6.80 -20.49 -5.00
N TRP A 10 -7.12 -20.21 -6.27
CA TRP A 10 -8.15 -20.92 -7.01
C TRP A 10 -7.51 -21.78 -8.10
N PRO A 11 -8.03 -23.00 -8.39
CA PRO A 11 -7.49 -23.81 -9.48
C PRO A 11 -8.07 -23.33 -10.82
N ILE A 12 -7.63 -22.15 -11.25
CA ILE A 12 -8.03 -21.46 -12.48
C ILE A 12 -6.80 -20.88 -13.18
N THR A 13 -6.93 -20.60 -14.47
CA THR A 13 -5.90 -19.95 -15.27
C THR A 13 -6.51 -18.99 -16.29
N ILE A 14 -5.74 -18.01 -16.76
CA ILE A 14 -6.14 -17.10 -17.82
C ILE A 14 -5.90 -17.82 -19.15
N THR A 15 -6.97 -18.18 -19.86
CA THR A 15 -6.88 -18.90 -21.13
C THR A 15 -6.68 -17.97 -22.31
N SER A 16 -7.32 -16.80 -22.30
CA SER A 16 -7.17 -15.80 -23.35
C SER A 16 -7.47 -14.40 -22.85
N VAL A 17 -6.86 -13.41 -23.50
CA VAL A 17 -7.19 -12.00 -23.35
C VAL A 17 -7.42 -11.45 -24.75
N SER A 18 -8.46 -10.64 -24.93
CA SER A 18 -8.77 -10.00 -26.21
C SER A 18 -9.18 -8.55 -25.98
N TYR A 19 -8.71 -7.66 -26.85
CA TYR A 19 -9.10 -6.26 -26.83
C TYR A 19 -9.83 -5.90 -28.12
N PHE A 20 -11.01 -5.28 -27.99
CA PHE A 20 -11.88 -4.88 -29.09
C PHE A 20 -11.90 -3.36 -29.18
N GLN A 21 -11.52 -2.81 -30.34
CA GLN A 21 -11.32 -1.38 -30.54
C GLN A 21 -12.55 -0.63 -31.07
N ASP A 22 -13.54 -1.37 -31.57
CA ASP A 22 -14.68 -0.81 -32.29
C ASP A 22 -15.98 -1.56 -31.99
N ARG A 23 -17.11 -0.90 -32.27
CA ARG A 23 -18.45 -1.48 -32.05
C ARG A 23 -18.72 -2.71 -32.91
N SER A 24 -18.11 -2.79 -34.11
CA SER A 24 -18.17 -3.97 -34.97
C SER A 24 -17.52 -5.19 -34.33
N GLY A 25 -16.31 -5.04 -33.78
CA GLY A 25 -15.62 -6.09 -33.05
C GLY A 25 -16.40 -6.55 -31.82
N LEU A 26 -16.99 -5.61 -31.07
CA LEU A 26 -17.87 -5.93 -29.93
C LEU A 26 -19.07 -6.77 -30.37
N ALA A 27 -19.77 -6.36 -31.43
CA ALA A 27 -20.92 -7.10 -31.95
C ALA A 27 -20.54 -8.50 -32.46
N ALA A 28 -19.42 -8.62 -33.18
CA ALA A 28 -18.91 -9.91 -33.67
C ALA A 28 -18.53 -10.87 -32.53
N ALA A 29 -18.03 -10.33 -31.41
CA ALA A 29 -17.72 -11.05 -30.18
C ALA A 29 -18.96 -11.32 -29.30
N GLY A 30 -20.15 -10.88 -29.71
CA GLY A 30 -21.38 -11.01 -28.95
C GLY A 30 -21.38 -10.19 -27.65
N ILE A 31 -20.61 -9.11 -27.58
CA ILE A 31 -20.56 -8.21 -26.42
C ILE A 31 -21.66 -7.17 -26.59
N THR A 32 -22.77 -7.38 -25.87
CA THR A 32 -23.92 -6.47 -25.81
C THR A 32 -23.75 -5.45 -24.67
N PRO A 33 -24.56 -4.37 -24.62
CA PRO A 33 -24.59 -3.46 -23.48
C PRO A 33 -24.74 -4.20 -22.14
N ILE A 34 -23.93 -3.81 -21.15
CA ILE A 34 -23.89 -4.43 -19.82
C ILE A 34 -24.76 -3.61 -18.89
N GLY A 35 -25.83 -4.20 -18.34
CA GLY A 35 -26.77 -3.45 -17.49
C GLY A 35 -27.41 -2.24 -18.20
N GLY A 36 -27.55 -2.30 -19.52
CA GLY A 36 -28.06 -1.20 -20.35
C GLY A 36 -27.02 -0.15 -20.74
N VAL A 37 -25.76 -0.28 -20.29
CA VAL A 37 -24.66 0.64 -20.62
C VAL A 37 -23.88 0.09 -21.81
N GLY A 38 -23.81 0.86 -22.89
CA GLY A 38 -23.00 0.54 -24.08
C GLY A 38 -21.63 1.24 -24.05
N GLY A 39 -20.67 0.71 -24.80
CA GLY A 39 -19.32 1.25 -24.93
C GLY A 39 -18.81 1.17 -26.37
N GLU A 40 -17.63 1.74 -26.58
CA GLU A 40 -16.98 1.79 -27.92
C GLU A 40 -15.86 0.77 -28.07
N ALA A 41 -15.29 0.33 -26.94
CA ALA A 41 -14.24 -0.68 -26.88
C ALA A 41 -14.46 -1.59 -25.67
N ALA A 42 -13.79 -2.75 -25.64
CA ALA A 42 -13.81 -3.62 -24.47
C ALA A 42 -12.55 -4.46 -24.33
N LEU A 43 -12.19 -4.76 -23.10
CA LEU A 43 -11.21 -5.78 -22.73
C LEU A 43 -11.95 -7.01 -22.24
N ARG A 44 -11.69 -8.17 -22.84
CA ARG A 44 -12.22 -9.47 -22.41
C ARG A 44 -11.09 -10.33 -21.87
N ILE A 45 -11.27 -10.87 -20.67
CA ILE A 45 -10.39 -11.84 -20.03
C ILE A 45 -11.18 -13.13 -19.87
N THR A 46 -10.68 -14.23 -20.40
CA THR A 46 -11.30 -15.55 -20.28
C THR A 46 -10.51 -16.38 -19.28
N LEU A 47 -11.23 -16.94 -18.32
CA LEU A 47 -10.70 -17.86 -17.33
C LEU A 47 -11.15 -19.28 -17.64
N GLY A 48 -10.26 -20.23 -17.44
CA GLY A 48 -10.55 -21.66 -17.52
C GLY A 48 -10.19 -22.37 -16.22
N ARG A 49 -10.74 -23.57 -16.04
CA ARG A 49 -10.36 -24.47 -14.95
C ARG A 49 -8.91 -24.95 -15.12
N ALA A 50 -8.12 -24.88 -14.05
CA ALA A 50 -6.83 -25.55 -13.96
C ALA A 50 -6.97 -26.79 -13.07
N GLY A 51 -6.75 -27.99 -13.62
CA GLY A 51 -6.88 -29.25 -12.89
C GLY A 51 -8.26 -29.91 -13.02
N LYS A 52 -8.59 -30.80 -12.07
CA LYS A 52 -9.83 -31.60 -12.07
C LYS A 52 -11.04 -30.82 -11.52
N GLY A 53 -12.24 -31.25 -11.87
CA GLY A 53 -13.50 -30.65 -11.43
C GLY A 53 -14.02 -29.59 -12.39
N ARG A 54 -15.17 -29.00 -12.07
CA ARG A 54 -15.86 -28.00 -12.90
C ARG A 54 -15.73 -26.61 -12.29
N LEU A 55 -15.93 -25.56 -13.10
CA LEU A 55 -15.81 -24.18 -12.61
C LEU A 55 -16.95 -23.83 -11.62
N ASP A 56 -18.16 -24.36 -11.85
CA ASP A 56 -19.36 -24.14 -11.03
C ASP A 56 -19.29 -24.68 -9.60
N GLU A 57 -18.34 -25.58 -9.33
CA GLU A 57 -18.04 -26.11 -7.99
C GLU A 57 -17.27 -25.12 -7.12
N LEU A 58 -16.70 -24.07 -7.71
CA LEU A 58 -15.92 -23.07 -6.99
C LEU A 58 -16.82 -22.01 -6.35
N ALA A 59 -16.45 -21.61 -5.13
CA ALA A 59 -17.01 -20.44 -4.45
C ALA A 59 -16.28 -19.14 -4.87
N LEU A 60 -16.01 -18.99 -6.16
CA LEU A 60 -15.28 -17.85 -6.74
C LEU A 60 -16.20 -16.63 -6.87
N ASP A 61 -16.21 -15.78 -5.85
CA ASP A 61 -16.92 -14.49 -5.88
C ASP A 61 -16.04 -13.29 -6.20
N ARG A 62 -14.80 -13.31 -5.71
CA ARG A 62 -13.83 -12.23 -5.82
C ARG A 62 -12.54 -12.74 -6.47
N LEU A 63 -12.04 -12.01 -7.46
CA LEU A 63 -10.77 -12.30 -8.10
C LEU A 63 -9.97 -11.01 -8.35
N ASP A 64 -8.69 -11.06 -8.01
CA ASP A 64 -7.75 -9.96 -8.19
C ASP A 64 -6.83 -10.30 -9.37
N PHE A 65 -6.72 -9.40 -10.34
CA PHE A 65 -5.82 -9.49 -11.47
C PHE A 65 -4.68 -8.50 -11.26
N TYR A 66 -3.45 -9.00 -11.16
CA TYR A 66 -2.26 -8.15 -11.17
C TYR A 66 -1.85 -7.84 -12.60
N PHE A 67 -1.47 -6.59 -12.88
CA PHE A 67 -0.93 -6.21 -14.18
C PHE A 67 0.59 -6.42 -14.20
N ALA A 68 1.05 -7.50 -14.84
CA ALA A 68 2.45 -7.93 -14.83
C ALA A 68 3.34 -7.17 -15.83
N GLY A 69 2.78 -6.73 -16.97
CA GLY A 69 3.56 -6.10 -18.02
C GLY A 69 4.00 -4.69 -17.63
N ARG A 70 5.28 -4.44 -17.31
CA ARG A 70 5.78 -3.13 -16.84
C ARG A 70 5.32 -1.94 -17.70
N ALA A 71 5.29 -2.10 -19.03
CA ALA A 71 4.86 -1.05 -19.95
C ALA A 71 3.33 -0.89 -20.03
N LYS A 72 2.58 -2.00 -19.93
CA LYS A 72 1.11 -2.01 -20.07
C LYS A 72 0.37 -1.84 -18.76
N ALA A 73 0.98 -2.14 -17.62
CA ALA A 73 0.35 -2.05 -16.31
C ALA A 73 -0.19 -0.64 -16.00
N PRO A 74 0.55 0.45 -16.25
CA PRO A 74 0.01 1.80 -16.17
C PRO A 74 -1.18 2.07 -17.09
N LEU A 75 -1.13 1.56 -18.34
CA LEU A 75 -2.17 1.76 -19.34
C LEU A 75 -3.45 0.99 -18.99
N LEU A 76 -3.30 -0.25 -18.50
CA LEU A 76 -4.39 -1.08 -17.99
C LEU A 76 -5.07 -0.40 -16.81
N PHE A 77 -4.28 0.12 -15.86
CA PHE A 77 -4.80 0.89 -14.74
C PHE A 77 -5.61 2.11 -15.22
N ASP A 78 -5.03 2.93 -16.10
CA ASP A 78 -5.69 4.14 -16.61
C ASP A 78 -6.96 3.82 -17.43
N ALA A 79 -6.96 2.74 -18.20
CA ALA A 79 -8.11 2.31 -18.98
C ALA A 79 -9.24 1.79 -18.08
N ILE A 80 -8.92 0.91 -17.13
CA ILE A 80 -9.89 0.27 -16.24
C ILE A 80 -10.50 1.30 -15.28
N PHE A 81 -9.70 2.18 -14.67
CA PHE A 81 -10.23 3.12 -13.68
C PHE A 81 -10.61 4.49 -14.26
N GLY A 82 -10.15 4.84 -15.46
CA GLY A 82 -10.44 6.12 -16.11
C GLY A 82 -11.45 6.08 -17.26
N ALA A 83 -11.61 4.92 -17.92
CA ALA A 83 -12.46 4.80 -19.12
C ALA A 83 -13.53 3.70 -19.04
N CYS A 84 -13.48 2.82 -18.02
CA CYS A 84 -14.47 1.76 -17.85
C CYS A 84 -15.83 2.32 -17.45
N LEU A 85 -16.86 1.88 -18.17
CA LEU A 85 -18.27 2.23 -17.94
C LEU A 85 -19.02 1.13 -17.19
N ALA A 86 -18.71 -0.13 -17.50
CA ALA A 86 -19.38 -1.28 -16.92
C ALA A 86 -18.49 -2.51 -16.96
N VAL A 87 -18.66 -3.39 -15.97
CA VAL A 87 -18.03 -4.70 -15.90
C VAL A 87 -19.13 -5.75 -15.96
N GLY A 88 -18.91 -6.82 -16.71
CA GLY A 88 -19.85 -7.93 -16.80
C GLY A 88 -19.12 -9.25 -16.93
N ALA A 89 -19.84 -10.33 -16.65
CA ALA A 89 -19.32 -11.66 -16.90
C ALA A 89 -20.40 -12.60 -17.46
N ARG A 90 -19.93 -13.62 -18.18
CA ARG A 90 -20.77 -14.70 -18.72
C ARG A 90 -20.00 -16.01 -18.76
N ALA A 91 -20.73 -17.13 -18.87
CA ALA A 91 -20.13 -18.39 -19.29
C ALA A 91 -19.47 -18.23 -20.66
N GLU A 92 -18.33 -18.88 -20.87
CA GLU A 92 -17.59 -18.79 -22.12
C GLU A 92 -18.46 -19.12 -23.35
N GLY A 93 -18.44 -18.23 -24.34
CA GLY A 93 -19.26 -18.35 -25.54
C GLY A 93 -20.09 -17.10 -25.83
N LYS A 94 -19.99 -16.60 -27.07
CA LYS A 94 -20.63 -15.37 -27.54
C LYS A 94 -22.17 -15.32 -27.45
N ALA A 95 -22.82 -16.48 -27.38
CA ALA A 95 -24.28 -16.59 -27.28
C ALA A 95 -24.80 -16.55 -25.83
N ASN A 96 -23.91 -16.68 -24.84
CA ASN A 96 -24.31 -16.70 -23.44
C ASN A 96 -24.65 -15.28 -22.95
N PRO A 97 -25.66 -15.16 -22.06
CA PRO A 97 -26.11 -13.87 -21.57
C PRO A 97 -25.05 -13.21 -20.69
N LEU A 98 -24.82 -11.91 -20.92
CA LEU A 98 -23.88 -11.10 -20.17
C LEU A 98 -24.54 -10.54 -18.91
N ALA A 99 -24.07 -10.94 -17.74
CA ALA A 99 -24.56 -10.44 -16.46
C ALA A 99 -23.73 -9.25 -15.99
N PRO A 100 -24.34 -8.15 -15.52
CA PRO A 100 -23.60 -7.03 -14.94
C PRO A 100 -22.95 -7.44 -13.62
N LEU A 101 -21.75 -6.92 -13.39
CA LEU A 101 -21.01 -7.04 -12.13
C LEU A 101 -20.85 -5.64 -11.50
N PRO A 102 -20.51 -5.56 -10.20
CA PRO A 102 -19.98 -4.34 -9.62
C PRO A 102 -18.82 -3.75 -10.43
N GLY A 103 -18.61 -2.44 -10.30
CA GLY A 103 -17.50 -1.75 -10.95
C GLY A 103 -16.13 -2.26 -10.47
N PRO A 104 -15.06 -1.96 -11.22
CA PRO A 104 -13.71 -2.40 -10.86
C PRO A 104 -13.27 -1.74 -9.55
N GLU A 105 -12.69 -2.53 -8.66
CA GLU A 105 -12.15 -2.06 -7.39
C GLU A 105 -10.62 -2.01 -7.42
N MET A 106 -10.04 -0.98 -6.81
CA MET A 106 -8.59 -0.89 -6.60
C MET A 106 -8.18 -1.77 -5.42
N VAL A 107 -7.02 -2.41 -5.52
CA VAL A 107 -6.42 -3.24 -4.46
C VAL A 107 -5.29 -2.46 -3.78
N GLY A 108 -5.07 -2.72 -2.48
CA GLY A 108 -4.01 -2.06 -1.70
C GLY A 108 -4.46 -0.72 -1.09
N ILE A 109 -5.77 -0.43 -1.11
CA ILE A 109 -6.35 0.84 -0.62
C ILE A 109 -6.80 0.74 0.84
N SER A 110 -7.30 -0.42 1.22
CA SER A 110 -7.79 -0.70 2.56
C SER A 110 -6.64 -0.85 3.56
N ASP A 111 -6.94 -0.73 4.86
CA ASP A 111 -5.92 -0.82 5.90
C ASP A 111 -5.47 -2.27 6.16
N ASP A 112 -6.30 -3.27 5.85
CA ASP A 112 -5.95 -4.70 5.90
C ASP A 112 -5.03 -5.11 4.74
N GLU A 113 -5.10 -4.41 3.62
CA GLU A 113 -4.15 -4.55 2.52
C GLU A 113 -2.99 -3.57 2.71
N ALA A 114 -2.32 -3.54 3.86
CA ALA A 114 -1.17 -2.68 4.14
C ALA A 114 0.17 -3.36 3.88
N LEU A 115 1.09 -2.70 3.17
CA LEU A 115 2.45 -3.21 3.03
C LEU A 115 3.24 -3.01 4.31
N MET A 116 3.09 -1.83 4.90
CA MET A 116 3.83 -1.42 6.07
C MET A 116 2.95 -1.46 7.30
N PRO A 117 3.48 -1.93 8.45
CA PRO A 117 2.70 -2.06 9.66
C PRO A 117 2.27 -0.68 10.14
N ARG A 118 1.06 -0.63 10.72
CA ARG A 118 0.52 0.60 11.27
C ARG A 118 1.41 1.15 12.37
N THR A 119 1.65 2.46 12.35
CA THR A 119 2.38 3.15 13.41
C THR A 119 1.45 3.56 14.55
N ARG A 120 0.21 3.95 14.24
CA ARG A 120 -0.87 4.19 15.20
C ARG A 120 -2.21 3.75 14.61
N PRO A 121 -3.12 3.14 15.40
CA PRO A 121 -4.44 2.74 14.89
C PRO A 121 -5.28 3.90 14.36
N THR A 122 -5.07 5.11 14.88
CA THR A 122 -6.01 6.23 14.73
C THR A 122 -5.85 7.02 13.44
N PHE A 123 -4.71 6.94 12.74
CA PHE A 123 -4.51 7.75 11.53
C PHE A 123 -3.46 7.17 10.55
N GLU A 124 -3.94 6.68 9.40
CA GLU A 124 -3.11 6.08 8.33
C GLU A 124 -3.23 6.79 6.98
N GLY A 125 -3.73 8.04 6.95
CA GLY A 125 -4.09 8.73 5.70
C GLY A 125 -2.98 8.73 4.64
N TYR A 126 -1.73 8.86 5.09
CA TYR A 126 -0.58 9.01 4.20
C TYR A 126 0.15 7.71 3.84
N ARG A 127 -0.33 6.55 4.31
CA ARG A 127 0.27 5.25 3.98
C ARG A 127 0.33 5.04 2.47
N LEU A 128 -0.76 5.39 1.77
CA LEU A 128 -0.88 5.25 0.32
C LEU A 128 0.17 6.07 -0.44
N LEU A 129 0.48 7.29 0.02
CA LEU A 129 1.53 8.11 -0.59
C LEU A 129 2.91 7.46 -0.41
N ARG A 130 3.19 6.98 0.80
CA ARG A 130 4.44 6.28 1.10
C ARG A 130 4.61 5.04 0.23
N GLU A 131 3.56 4.22 0.12
CA GLU A 131 3.58 3.03 -0.72
C GLU A 131 3.70 3.38 -2.22
N TYR A 132 3.06 4.45 -2.69
CA TYR A 132 3.18 4.90 -4.08
C TYR A 132 4.60 5.29 -4.44
N PHE A 133 5.25 6.14 -3.63
CA PHE A 133 6.61 6.57 -3.90
C PHE A 133 7.64 5.45 -3.65
N MET A 134 7.29 4.41 -2.89
CA MET A 134 8.18 3.27 -2.65
C MET A 134 7.96 2.08 -3.60
N MET A 135 6.76 1.84 -4.11
CA MET A 135 6.38 0.70 -4.96
C MET A 135 5.01 0.95 -5.61
N PRO A 136 4.92 1.75 -6.69
CA PRO A 136 3.65 2.06 -7.34
C PRO A 136 2.99 0.81 -7.94
N GLU A 137 3.78 -0.21 -8.29
CA GLU A 137 3.29 -1.48 -8.84
C GLU A 137 2.36 -2.21 -7.87
N ARG A 138 2.45 -1.94 -6.55
CA ARG A 138 1.51 -2.46 -5.55
C ARG A 138 0.05 -2.17 -5.91
N PHE A 139 -0.23 -1.08 -6.62
CA PHE A 139 -1.58 -0.64 -6.98
C PHE A 139 -2.00 -1.06 -8.40
N HIS A 140 -1.13 -1.76 -9.14
CA HIS A 140 -1.42 -2.24 -10.48
C HIS A 140 -2.24 -3.52 -10.45
N TYR A 141 -3.44 -3.41 -9.87
CA TYR A 141 -4.41 -4.49 -9.76
C TYR A 141 -5.79 -4.00 -10.20
N VAL A 142 -6.62 -4.93 -10.61
CA VAL A 142 -8.09 -4.77 -10.58
C VAL A 142 -8.71 -5.93 -9.80
N ARG A 143 -9.59 -5.59 -8.87
CA ARG A 143 -10.46 -6.54 -8.18
C ARG A 143 -11.82 -6.55 -8.86
N VAL A 144 -12.28 -7.76 -9.17
CA VAL A 144 -13.62 -8.04 -9.71
C VAL A 144 -14.38 -8.87 -8.69
N SER A 145 -15.56 -8.39 -8.31
CA SER A 145 -16.43 -9.01 -7.30
C SER A 145 -17.76 -9.45 -7.93
N GLY A 146 -18.55 -10.26 -7.22
CA GLY A 146 -19.87 -10.72 -7.68
C GLY A 146 -19.83 -11.84 -8.73
N LEU A 147 -18.66 -12.47 -8.92
CA LEU A 147 -18.45 -13.51 -9.92
C LEU A 147 -19.26 -14.78 -9.63
N GLN A 148 -19.63 -15.03 -8.37
CA GLN A 148 -20.21 -16.31 -7.95
C GLN A 148 -21.51 -16.62 -8.67
N SER A 149 -22.32 -15.60 -8.93
CA SER A 149 -23.59 -15.74 -9.66
C SER A 149 -23.40 -16.23 -11.10
N VAL A 150 -22.28 -15.90 -11.75
CA VAL A 150 -21.94 -16.32 -13.10
C VAL A 150 -21.22 -17.66 -13.08
N VAL A 151 -20.23 -17.82 -12.20
CA VAL A 151 -19.40 -19.03 -12.07
C VAL A 151 -20.24 -20.29 -11.87
N ARG A 152 -21.31 -20.24 -11.05
CA ARG A 152 -22.25 -21.36 -10.84
C ARG A 152 -22.96 -21.86 -12.09
N ARG A 153 -22.89 -21.11 -13.20
CA ARG A 153 -23.50 -21.45 -14.50
C ARG A 153 -22.43 -21.82 -15.54
N CYS A 154 -21.16 -21.85 -15.17
CA CYS A 154 -20.04 -22.11 -16.05
C CYS A 154 -19.51 -23.53 -15.82
N ASP A 155 -19.51 -24.36 -16.86
CA ASP A 155 -18.92 -25.68 -16.78
C ASP A 155 -17.38 -25.61 -16.95
N ALA A 156 -16.92 -25.02 -18.06
CA ALA A 156 -15.50 -25.01 -18.42
C ALA A 156 -14.80 -23.63 -18.26
N GLY A 157 -15.48 -22.54 -18.62
CA GLY A 157 -14.86 -21.21 -18.67
C GLY A 157 -15.81 -20.06 -18.39
N VAL A 158 -15.25 -18.93 -17.98
CA VAL A 158 -15.96 -17.68 -17.71
C VAL A 158 -15.24 -16.52 -18.38
N GLU A 159 -16.00 -15.68 -19.09
CA GLU A 159 -15.51 -14.45 -19.69
C GLU A 159 -15.86 -13.27 -18.79
N ILE A 160 -14.87 -12.45 -18.45
CA ILE A 160 -15.01 -11.17 -17.75
C ILE A 160 -14.72 -10.06 -18.75
N ILE A 161 -15.61 -9.09 -18.84
CA ILE A 161 -15.58 -8.03 -19.85
C ILE A 161 -15.60 -6.67 -19.16
N PHE A 162 -14.59 -5.85 -19.43
CA PHE A 162 -14.52 -4.44 -19.08
C PHE A 162 -14.91 -3.63 -20.31
N MET A 163 -16.03 -2.91 -20.23
CA MET A 163 -16.54 -2.09 -21.32
C MET A 163 -16.07 -0.65 -21.17
N PHE A 164 -15.45 -0.10 -22.21
CA PHE A 164 -14.85 1.23 -22.20
C PHE A 164 -15.65 2.23 -23.02
N ARG A 165 -15.65 3.48 -22.56
CA ARG A 165 -16.31 4.62 -23.24
C ARG A 165 -15.64 5.06 -24.54
N ARG A 166 -14.39 4.65 -24.76
CA ARG A 166 -13.57 4.98 -25.93
C ARG A 166 -12.51 3.89 -26.13
N PRO A 167 -11.94 3.76 -27.32
CA PRO A 167 -10.77 2.93 -27.53
C PRO A 167 -9.51 3.51 -26.86
N VAL A 168 -8.69 2.61 -26.34
CA VAL A 168 -7.28 2.74 -25.94
C VAL A 168 -6.43 1.87 -26.89
N PRO A 169 -6.01 2.40 -28.05
CA PRO A 169 -5.29 1.63 -29.07
C PRO A 169 -4.01 0.96 -28.56
N GLU A 170 -3.38 1.51 -27.53
CA GLU A 170 -2.16 0.99 -26.90
C GLU A 170 -2.37 -0.37 -26.21
N LEU A 171 -3.61 -0.81 -26.04
CA LEU A 171 -3.97 -2.14 -25.52
C LEU A 171 -4.27 -3.17 -26.63
N ALA A 172 -4.02 -2.84 -27.91
CA ALA A 172 -4.27 -3.72 -29.05
C ALA A 172 -3.64 -5.11 -28.93
N ASP A 173 -2.41 -5.15 -28.43
CA ASP A 173 -1.56 -6.33 -28.36
C ASP A 173 -1.53 -6.95 -26.95
N VAL A 174 -2.51 -6.63 -26.10
CA VAL A 174 -2.59 -7.19 -24.75
C VAL A 174 -2.73 -8.72 -24.81
N THR A 175 -1.99 -9.41 -23.95
CA THR A 175 -1.92 -10.87 -23.90
C THR A 175 -2.22 -11.41 -22.50
N PRO A 176 -2.45 -12.72 -22.33
CA PRO A 176 -2.54 -13.33 -21.01
C PRO A 176 -1.31 -13.07 -20.11
N ALA A 177 -0.11 -12.93 -20.69
CA ALA A 177 1.12 -12.67 -19.94
C ALA A 177 1.19 -11.26 -19.32
N ASP A 178 0.31 -10.34 -19.75
CA ASP A 178 0.20 -9.01 -19.15
C ASP A 178 -0.58 -9.03 -17.83
N PHE A 179 -1.15 -10.18 -17.45
CA PHE A 179 -1.89 -10.40 -16.22
C PHE A 179 -1.32 -11.58 -15.44
N GLU A 180 -1.32 -11.45 -14.11
CA GLU A 180 -0.99 -12.55 -13.21
C GLU A 180 -2.15 -12.75 -12.24
N LEU A 181 -2.50 -14.01 -12.04
CA LEU A 181 -3.34 -14.42 -10.93
C LEU A 181 -2.44 -14.76 -9.74
N PHE A 182 -2.99 -14.65 -8.54
CA PHE A 182 -2.32 -15.08 -7.32
C PHE A 182 -0.97 -14.37 -7.05
N ALA A 183 -0.89 -13.10 -7.43
CA ALA A 183 0.22 -12.23 -7.10
C ALA A 183 -0.10 -11.42 -5.83
N THR A 184 0.86 -11.35 -4.91
CA THR A 184 0.78 -10.46 -3.75
C THR A 184 2.11 -9.75 -3.54
N PRO A 185 2.12 -8.45 -3.21
CA PRO A 185 3.32 -7.77 -2.75
C PRO A 185 3.81 -8.39 -1.44
N ILE A 186 5.13 -8.46 -1.29
CA ILE A 186 5.81 -8.96 -0.09
C ILE A 186 6.71 -7.88 0.50
N ILE A 187 6.93 -7.93 1.81
CA ILE A 187 7.87 -7.07 2.52
C ILE A 187 8.88 -7.90 3.29
N ASN A 188 10.14 -7.44 3.32
CA ASN A 188 11.19 -8.01 4.16
C ASN A 188 11.00 -7.56 5.62
N LEU A 189 9.91 -8.00 6.23
CA LEU A 189 9.56 -7.71 7.61
C LEU A 189 8.94 -8.96 8.22
N PHE A 190 9.45 -9.42 9.34
CA PHE A 190 8.97 -10.63 10.02
C PHE A 190 9.20 -10.52 11.52
N GLU A 191 8.38 -11.22 12.30
CA GLU A 191 8.54 -11.26 13.75
C GLU A 191 9.66 -12.21 14.15
N ARG A 192 10.37 -11.84 15.22
CA ARG A 192 11.44 -12.64 15.77
C ARG A 192 11.57 -12.41 17.27
N ASP A 193 11.78 -13.52 17.98
CA ASP A 193 12.23 -13.52 19.37
C ASP A 193 13.72 -13.12 19.44
N CYS A 194 14.01 -12.04 20.18
CA CYS A 194 15.36 -11.50 20.34
C CYS A 194 16.18 -12.24 21.43
N ASN A 195 15.62 -13.29 22.01
CA ASN A 195 16.07 -14.00 23.21
C ASN A 195 16.13 -13.10 24.46
N VAL A 196 16.26 -13.75 25.61
CA VAL A 196 16.36 -13.06 26.89
C VAL A 196 17.62 -12.18 26.98
N ILE A 197 17.42 -10.92 27.37
CA ILE A 197 18.47 -9.94 27.60
C ILE A 197 18.64 -9.72 29.09
N GLU A 198 19.86 -9.91 29.59
CA GLU A 198 20.23 -9.53 30.95
C GLU A 198 20.61 -8.05 31.00
N LEU A 199 20.00 -7.31 31.93
CA LEU A 199 20.23 -5.89 32.10
C LEU A 199 21.57 -5.65 32.83
N ASP A 200 22.48 -4.93 32.18
CA ASP A 200 23.67 -4.40 32.86
C ASP A 200 23.29 -3.10 33.59
N PRO A 201 23.26 -3.07 34.95
CA PRO A 201 22.87 -1.89 35.72
C PRO A 201 23.87 -0.73 35.58
N ARG A 202 25.07 -0.98 35.04
CA ARG A 202 26.07 0.06 34.77
C ARG A 202 25.78 0.80 33.46
N ARG A 203 24.90 0.26 32.61
CA ARG A 203 24.53 0.84 31.31
C ARG A 203 23.13 1.43 31.38
N THR A 204 23.00 2.67 30.92
CA THR A 204 21.70 3.34 30.79
C THR A 204 20.90 2.83 29.59
N ARG A 205 21.55 2.13 28.65
CA ARG A 205 20.99 1.62 27.41
C ARG A 205 21.55 0.23 27.12
N GLN A 206 20.67 -0.71 26.80
CA GLN A 206 21.02 -2.06 26.39
C GLN A 206 20.95 -2.17 24.87
N VAL A 207 21.95 -2.79 24.24
CA VAL A 207 21.91 -3.05 22.79
C VAL A 207 20.98 -4.23 22.54
N LEU A 208 20.06 -4.08 21.60
CA LEU A 208 19.19 -5.15 21.15
C LEU A 208 19.78 -5.81 19.91
N HIS A 209 19.77 -7.14 19.90
CA HIS A 209 20.14 -7.94 18.74
C HIS A 209 18.99 -8.90 18.44
N ALA A 210 18.53 -8.92 17.19
CA ALA A 210 17.55 -9.92 16.74
C ALA A 210 18.12 -11.35 16.80
N ASP A 211 19.43 -11.48 16.56
CA ASP A 211 20.19 -12.71 16.74
C ASP A 211 21.62 -12.34 17.12
N ARG A 212 22.09 -12.75 18.30
CA ARG A 212 23.46 -12.44 18.76
C ARG A 212 24.53 -13.15 17.93
N THR A 213 24.22 -14.32 17.37
CA THR A 213 25.17 -15.09 16.55
C THR A 213 25.29 -14.50 15.14
N ARG A 214 24.25 -13.80 14.69
CA ARG A 214 24.12 -13.22 13.34
C ARG A 214 23.72 -11.75 13.40
N ALA A 215 24.38 -10.98 14.26
CA ALA A 215 24.05 -9.58 14.52
C ALA A 215 24.15 -8.66 13.28
N ARG A 216 24.84 -9.10 12.22
CA ARG A 216 24.95 -8.37 10.95
C ARG A 216 23.88 -8.75 9.94
N ASP A 217 23.18 -9.86 10.09
CA ASP A 217 22.24 -10.36 9.09
C ASP A 217 20.82 -9.85 9.30
N PHE A 218 20.53 -9.43 10.54
CA PHE A 218 19.22 -8.94 10.93
C PHE A 218 19.30 -7.51 11.45
N GLU A 219 18.27 -6.74 11.15
CA GLU A 219 18.06 -5.42 11.72
C GLU A 219 16.69 -5.34 12.36
N ILE A 220 16.63 -4.86 13.60
CA ILE A 220 15.37 -4.65 14.29
C ILE A 220 14.70 -3.43 13.64
N TYR A 221 13.50 -3.62 13.09
CA TYR A 221 12.64 -2.56 12.59
C TYR A 221 11.88 -1.87 13.72
N ARG A 222 11.25 -2.67 14.60
CA ARG A 222 10.46 -2.17 15.73
C ARG A 222 10.34 -3.24 16.81
N VAL A 223 10.50 -2.86 18.07
CA VAL A 223 10.16 -3.72 19.22
C VAL A 223 8.63 -3.77 19.35
N THR A 224 8.06 -4.97 19.35
CA THR A 224 6.60 -5.19 19.44
C THR A 224 6.15 -5.59 20.83
N ARG A 225 7.00 -6.27 21.60
CA ARG A 225 6.69 -6.73 22.95
C ARG A 225 7.94 -6.73 23.82
N VAL A 226 7.80 -6.28 25.06
CA VAL A 226 8.83 -6.35 26.09
C VAL A 226 8.18 -6.90 27.35
N GLU A 227 8.72 -7.99 27.88
CA GLU A 227 8.23 -8.66 29.08
C GLU A 227 9.37 -8.84 30.10
N ASP A 228 9.05 -8.77 31.39
CA ASP A 228 9.94 -9.23 32.46
C ASP A 228 10.00 -10.76 32.39
N ALA A 229 11.16 -11.29 32.01
CA ALA A 229 11.36 -12.73 31.84
C ALA A 229 11.30 -13.51 33.18
N ASP A 230 11.27 -12.82 34.31
CA ASP A 230 11.15 -13.45 35.63
C ASP A 230 9.71 -13.42 36.20
N VAL A 231 8.73 -12.93 35.43
CA VAL A 231 7.33 -12.81 35.85
C VAL A 231 6.45 -13.50 34.82
N GLU A 232 5.41 -14.17 35.27
CA GLU A 232 4.41 -14.80 34.42
C GLU A 232 3.09 -14.03 34.45
N GLY A 233 2.34 -14.12 33.35
CA GLY A 233 1.02 -13.51 33.23
C GLY A 233 1.06 -12.02 32.83
N PRO A 234 -0.09 -11.32 32.95
CA PRO A 234 -0.24 -9.93 32.47
C PRO A 234 0.71 -8.93 33.13
N ASP A 235 1.24 -9.25 34.31
CA ASP A 235 2.18 -8.39 35.02
C ASP A 235 3.61 -8.45 34.48
N ALA A 236 3.89 -9.39 33.57
CA ALA A 236 5.16 -9.48 32.87
C ALA A 236 5.31 -8.36 31.83
N GLU A 237 4.21 -7.89 31.21
CA GLU A 237 4.25 -6.91 30.14
C GLU A 237 4.79 -5.56 30.61
N ILE A 238 5.83 -5.05 29.94
CA ILE A 238 6.42 -3.74 30.21
C ILE A 238 5.97 -2.80 29.09
N PRO A 239 5.12 -1.79 29.36
CA PRO A 239 4.62 -0.90 28.33
C PRO A 239 5.68 0.10 27.83
N GLU A 240 5.49 0.59 26.60
CA GLU A 240 6.31 1.68 26.05
C GLU A 240 6.03 3.00 26.80
N LEU A 241 7.08 3.78 27.05
CA LEU A 241 7.07 5.06 27.78
C LEU A 241 6.08 6.08 27.23
N PHE A 242 5.77 6.05 25.93
CA PHE A 242 4.84 7.00 25.29
C PHE A 242 3.52 6.35 24.86
N SER A 243 3.17 5.20 25.46
CA SER A 243 1.90 4.50 25.21
C SER A 243 0.75 5.05 26.07
N LEU A 244 -0.50 4.77 25.68
CA LEU A 244 -1.69 5.10 26.47
C LEU A 244 -1.89 4.17 27.70
N GLY A 245 -1.04 3.14 27.84
CA GLY A 245 -1.15 2.09 28.85
C GLY A 245 -0.09 2.11 29.96
N GLN A 246 0.64 3.22 30.13
CA GLN A 246 1.78 3.33 31.07
C GLN A 246 1.46 2.97 32.53
N ASN A 247 0.19 3.03 32.93
CA ASN A 247 -0.24 2.75 34.30
C ASN A 247 -0.53 1.26 34.56
N ARG A 248 -0.19 0.36 33.62
CA ARG A 248 -0.44 -1.08 33.78
C ARG A 248 0.66 -1.77 34.60
N SER A 249 0.17 -2.61 35.51
CA SER A 249 0.79 -3.74 36.22
C SER A 249 2.08 -3.55 37.02
N ASN A 250 3.23 -3.23 36.40
CA ASN A 250 4.54 -3.46 37.05
C ASN A 250 5.37 -2.18 37.31
N GLY A 251 4.88 -1.02 36.88
CA GLY A 251 5.49 0.29 37.14
C GLY A 251 6.78 0.56 36.36
N TRP A 252 7.21 -0.36 35.49
CA TRP A 252 8.32 -0.18 34.58
C TRP A 252 7.80 0.24 33.20
N VAL A 253 8.59 1.07 32.51
CA VAL A 253 8.31 1.42 31.12
C VAL A 253 9.60 1.35 30.30
N TYR A 254 9.51 1.01 29.02
CA TYR A 254 10.66 0.99 28.12
C TYR A 254 10.60 2.10 27.07
N SER A 255 11.76 2.50 26.56
CA SER A 255 11.87 3.36 25.39
C SER A 255 12.99 2.84 24.49
N THR A 256 12.81 2.94 23.18
CA THR A 256 13.82 2.52 22.20
C THR A 256 14.48 3.72 21.52
N GLU A 257 15.78 3.64 21.29
CA GLU A 257 16.55 4.63 20.55
C GLU A 257 17.27 3.94 19.40
N ARG A 258 17.19 4.49 18.19
CA ARG A 258 17.90 3.98 17.01
C ARG A 258 19.10 4.85 16.72
N ARG A 259 20.26 4.23 16.47
CA ARG A 259 21.49 4.93 16.10
C ARG A 259 22.17 4.27 14.91
N PRO A 260 22.87 5.04 14.06
CA PRO A 260 23.75 4.47 13.05
C PRO A 260 24.71 3.46 13.66
N ARG A 261 24.81 2.27 13.04
CA ARG A 261 25.74 1.25 13.49
C ARG A 261 27.17 1.81 13.45
N ARG A 262 27.95 1.51 14.48
CA ARG A 262 29.39 1.78 14.46
C ARG A 262 30.11 0.76 13.58
N ALA A 263 31.01 1.26 12.73
CA ALA A 263 31.93 0.40 12.00
C ALA A 263 32.78 -0.43 12.99
N THR A 264 32.98 -1.70 12.64
CA THR A 264 33.83 -2.62 13.39
C THR A 264 35.31 -2.29 13.19
N GLU A 265 36.19 -2.85 14.02
CA GLU A 265 37.62 -2.54 13.94
C GLU A 265 38.21 -2.86 12.56
N ASP A 266 37.80 -3.98 11.97
CA ASP A 266 38.23 -4.38 10.62
C ASP A 266 37.70 -3.42 9.56
N GLU A 267 36.42 -3.06 9.59
CA GLU A 267 35.86 -2.08 8.63
C GLU A 267 36.52 -0.69 8.76
N ARG A 268 36.92 -0.30 9.97
CA ARG A 268 37.64 0.95 10.20
C ARG A 268 39.08 0.87 9.71
N ARG A 269 39.72 -0.29 9.85
CA ARG A 269 41.09 -0.56 9.38
C ARG A 269 41.14 -0.57 7.86
N ASP A 270 40.20 -1.26 7.23
CA ASP A 270 40.17 -1.50 5.79
C ASP A 270 39.43 -0.38 5.03
N GLY A 271 38.69 0.47 5.75
CA GLY A 271 37.91 1.57 5.19
C GLY A 271 36.71 1.11 4.35
N LEU A 272 36.34 -0.17 4.42
CA LEU A 272 35.33 -0.80 3.59
C LEU A 272 34.27 -1.47 4.47
N THR A 273 33.00 -1.21 4.16
CA THR A 273 31.84 -1.90 4.77
C THR A 273 31.37 -3.04 3.88
N ARG A 274 30.68 -4.04 4.48
CA ARG A 274 30.15 -5.20 3.73
C ARG A 274 29.32 -4.80 2.50
N THR A 275 28.49 -3.79 2.66
CA THR A 275 27.69 -3.17 1.59
C THR A 275 27.61 -1.66 1.81
N SER A 276 26.98 -0.94 0.88
CA SER A 276 26.63 0.48 1.03
C SER A 276 25.58 0.74 2.12
N TYR A 277 24.91 -0.31 2.60
CA TYR A 277 23.91 -0.23 3.66
C TYR A 277 24.52 -0.65 5.00
N THR A 278 24.92 0.34 5.81
CA THR A 278 25.53 0.09 7.12
C THR A 278 24.54 -0.41 8.16
N GLY A 279 23.25 -0.07 8.02
CA GLY A 279 22.16 -0.33 8.97
C GLY A 279 22.30 0.40 10.32
N ASP A 280 21.30 0.24 11.16
CA ASP A 280 21.23 0.86 12.48
C ASP A 280 21.22 -0.16 13.63
N ASP A 281 21.71 0.26 14.78
CA ASP A 281 21.58 -0.47 16.04
C ASP A 281 20.43 0.11 16.87
N VAL A 282 19.63 -0.78 17.47
CA VAL A 282 18.53 -0.41 18.36
C VAL A 282 18.95 -0.62 19.81
N PHE A 283 18.73 0.42 20.62
CA PHE A 283 19.00 0.42 22.04
C PHE A 283 17.68 0.48 22.81
N LEU A 284 17.60 -0.24 23.92
CA LEU A 284 16.48 -0.22 24.83
C LEU A 284 16.90 0.35 26.19
N SER A 285 16.10 1.27 26.69
CA SER A 285 16.23 1.83 28.04
C SER A 285 14.98 1.48 28.82
N VAL A 286 15.16 1.09 30.08
CA VAL A 286 14.04 0.90 31.01
C VAL A 286 14.07 2.01 32.04
N SER A 287 12.91 2.56 32.36
CA SER A 287 12.76 3.63 33.34
C SER A 287 11.52 3.41 34.21
N ARG A 288 11.44 4.16 35.30
CA ARG A 288 10.30 4.13 36.23
C ARG A 288 9.68 5.52 36.29
N PRO A 289 8.42 5.70 35.84
CA PRO A 289 7.71 6.95 36.02
C PRO A 289 7.55 7.27 37.51
N VAL A 290 7.62 8.55 37.86
CA VAL A 290 7.47 9.02 39.24
C VAL A 290 6.08 8.62 39.77
N GLY A 291 6.04 8.02 40.97
CA GLY A 291 4.78 7.55 41.58
C GLY A 291 4.35 6.13 41.20
N SER A 292 5.08 5.44 40.31
CA SER A 292 4.76 4.06 39.95
C SER A 292 5.08 3.08 41.09
N PRO A 293 4.14 2.17 41.44
CA PRO A 293 4.39 1.12 42.42
C PRO A 293 5.47 0.19 41.86
N SER A 294 6.52 -0.08 42.64
CA SER A 294 7.59 -1.01 42.23
C SER A 294 7.72 -2.08 43.29
N ASN A 295 7.41 -3.32 42.89
CA ASN A 295 7.51 -4.47 43.80
C ASN A 295 8.79 -5.28 43.57
N ARG A 296 9.51 -5.08 42.43
CA ARG A 296 10.68 -5.89 42.07
C ARG A 296 11.68 -5.15 41.16
N PRO A 297 13.01 -5.33 41.38
CA PRO A 297 14.02 -4.88 40.43
C PRO A 297 14.01 -5.75 39.17
N LEU A 298 14.05 -5.11 38.01
CA LEU A 298 14.09 -5.78 36.71
C LEU A 298 15.51 -6.28 36.40
N LYS A 299 15.63 -7.53 35.95
CA LYS A 299 16.94 -8.17 35.66
C LYS A 299 17.03 -8.70 34.24
N ARG A 300 15.97 -9.34 33.76
CA ARG A 300 15.95 -10.02 32.47
C ARG A 300 14.72 -9.61 31.68
N LEU A 301 14.92 -9.35 30.39
CA LEU A 301 13.87 -8.95 29.47
C LEU A 301 13.68 -10.02 28.41
N ASP A 302 12.45 -10.45 28.20
CA ASP A 302 12.04 -11.14 26.97
C ASP A 302 11.55 -10.10 25.96
N ILE A 303 11.97 -10.23 24.70
CA ILE A 303 11.73 -9.21 23.67
C ILE A 303 11.33 -9.86 22.36
N MET A 304 10.17 -9.43 21.86
CA MET A 304 9.74 -9.68 20.50
C MET A 304 9.93 -8.44 19.65
N ALA A 305 10.43 -8.62 18.44
CA ALA A 305 10.63 -7.51 17.51
C ALA A 305 10.29 -7.90 16.08
N LEU A 306 9.80 -6.93 15.33
CA LEU A 306 9.79 -6.98 13.88
C LEU A 306 11.20 -6.71 13.37
N CYS A 307 11.69 -7.58 12.50
CA CYS A 307 13.03 -7.57 11.96
C CYS A 307 13.03 -7.60 10.43
N THR A 308 14.13 -7.14 9.83
CA THR A 308 14.42 -7.25 8.40
C THR A 308 15.74 -8.00 8.20
N ASN A 309 15.98 -8.50 6.98
CA ASN A 309 17.26 -9.11 6.60
C ASN A 309 18.40 -8.10 6.30
N ARG A 310 18.35 -6.88 6.86
CA ARG A 310 19.36 -5.82 6.68
C ARG A 310 19.80 -5.64 5.21
N ASP A 311 21.08 -5.81 4.92
CA ASP A 311 21.74 -5.70 3.62
C ASP A 311 21.85 -7.02 2.84
N LEU A 312 21.32 -8.13 3.37
CA LEU A 312 21.29 -9.39 2.62
C LEU A 312 20.57 -9.26 1.26
N PRO A 313 19.46 -8.49 1.11
CA PRO A 313 18.84 -8.27 -0.19
C PRO A 313 19.71 -7.51 -1.21
N ILE A 314 20.82 -6.90 -0.77
CA ILE A 314 21.80 -6.29 -1.68
C ILE A 314 22.77 -7.36 -2.20
N LEU A 315 23.05 -8.38 -1.40
CA LEU A 315 23.98 -9.45 -1.71
C LEU A 315 23.33 -10.57 -2.54
N ASP A 316 22.04 -10.80 -2.34
CA ASP A 316 21.22 -11.74 -3.11
C ASP A 316 19.88 -11.06 -3.46
N ASP A 317 19.76 -10.65 -4.73
CA ASP A 317 18.61 -9.93 -5.27
C ASP A 317 17.53 -10.85 -5.86
N ASN A 318 17.77 -12.17 -5.91
CA ASN A 318 16.83 -13.17 -6.43
C ASN A 318 16.70 -14.40 -5.50
N PRO A 319 16.25 -14.20 -4.24
CA PRO A 319 16.13 -15.29 -3.29
C PRO A 319 15.04 -16.28 -3.71
N THR A 320 15.27 -17.57 -3.42
CA THR A 320 14.23 -18.59 -3.54
C THR A 320 13.29 -18.49 -2.34
N LEU A 321 12.01 -18.21 -2.59
CA LEU A 321 10.99 -18.13 -1.55
C LEU A 321 10.28 -19.47 -1.41
N THR A 322 10.08 -19.89 -0.17
CA THR A 322 9.27 -21.05 0.20
C THR A 322 8.23 -20.62 1.22
N LEU A 323 7.09 -21.31 1.26
CA LEU A 323 6.10 -21.08 2.29
C LEU A 323 6.57 -21.70 3.60
N GLU A 324 6.35 -20.98 4.70
CA GLU A 324 6.55 -21.53 6.05
C GLU A 324 5.45 -22.55 6.38
N THR A 325 4.26 -22.36 5.82
CA THR A 325 3.12 -23.25 5.94
C THR A 325 3.22 -24.42 4.95
N GLY A 326 2.70 -25.58 5.35
CA GLY A 326 2.60 -26.77 4.50
C GLY A 326 1.47 -26.72 3.47
N ASP A 327 1.08 -25.52 3.01
CA ASP A 327 0.00 -25.33 2.04
C ASP A 327 0.37 -25.97 0.69
N PRO A 328 -0.62 -26.46 -0.09
CA PRO A 328 -0.38 -27.15 -1.35
C PRO A 328 -0.02 -26.17 -2.49
N VAL A 329 1.12 -25.48 -2.37
CA VAL A 329 1.67 -24.58 -3.37
C VAL A 329 2.91 -25.20 -3.99
N GLU A 330 2.86 -25.42 -5.30
CA GLU A 330 3.95 -26.09 -6.04
C GLU A 330 5.17 -25.18 -6.22
N THR A 331 4.93 -23.92 -6.60
CA THR A 331 6.01 -22.96 -6.88
C THR A 331 5.65 -21.55 -6.41
N VAL A 332 6.66 -20.83 -5.93
CA VAL A 332 6.59 -19.39 -5.65
C VAL A 332 7.67 -18.72 -6.51
N ARG A 333 7.28 -17.72 -7.30
CA ARG A 333 8.21 -16.96 -8.14
C ARG A 333 8.15 -15.48 -7.83
N LEU A 334 9.29 -14.81 -7.93
CA LEU A 334 9.37 -13.36 -7.89
C LEU A 334 8.96 -12.79 -9.25
N ILE A 335 7.96 -11.90 -9.26
CA ILE A 335 7.50 -11.20 -10.47
C ILE A 335 8.39 -9.97 -10.77
N GLY A 336 9.03 -9.42 -9.75
CA GLY A 336 9.96 -8.30 -9.87
C GLY A 336 11.10 -8.42 -8.86
N ALA A 337 12.17 -7.68 -9.13
CA ALA A 337 13.33 -7.62 -8.24
C ALA A 337 12.95 -7.03 -6.88
N LEU A 338 13.62 -7.50 -5.83
CA LEU A 338 13.50 -6.89 -4.51
C LEU A 338 14.06 -5.47 -4.53
N ARG A 339 13.38 -4.56 -3.85
CA ARG A 339 13.89 -3.20 -3.68
C ARG A 339 14.97 -3.20 -2.59
N PRO A 340 16.08 -2.46 -2.78
CA PRO A 340 17.15 -2.40 -1.79
C PRO A 340 16.64 -1.78 -0.48
N PRO A 341 17.23 -2.17 0.67
CA PRO A 341 16.87 -1.61 1.95
C PRO A 341 17.12 -0.10 1.97
N GLN A 342 16.19 0.63 2.59
CA GLN A 342 16.29 2.08 2.76
C GLN A 342 16.82 2.39 4.16
N GLN A 343 17.75 3.36 4.25
CA GLN A 343 18.27 3.78 5.55
C GLN A 343 17.15 4.36 6.40
N ALA A 344 17.14 4.09 7.71
CA ALA A 344 16.15 4.71 8.58
C ALA A 344 16.39 6.22 8.68
N ILE A 345 15.37 6.96 9.12
CA ILE A 345 15.56 8.35 9.53
C ILE A 345 16.22 8.31 10.91
N PRO A 346 17.43 8.85 11.09
CA PRO A 346 18.11 8.82 12.37
C PRO A 346 17.28 9.59 13.40
N ALA A 347 16.88 8.90 14.48
CA ALA A 347 16.25 9.52 15.65
C ALA A 347 17.32 10.06 16.62
N ALA A 348 18.42 10.57 16.07
CA ALA A 348 19.50 11.17 16.83
C ALA A 348 19.39 12.69 16.73
N LEU A 349 19.90 13.39 17.76
CA LEU A 349 20.11 14.82 17.63
C LEU A 349 21.02 15.06 16.42
N PRO A 350 20.63 15.96 15.52
CA PRO A 350 21.47 16.30 14.39
C PRO A 350 22.86 16.73 14.88
N ALA A 351 23.89 16.29 14.18
CA ALA A 351 25.27 16.66 14.47
C ALA A 351 25.80 17.53 13.33
N GLY A 352 26.25 18.74 13.66
CA GLY A 352 26.72 19.72 12.69
C GLY A 352 25.60 20.50 12.00
N ALA A 353 25.97 21.65 11.42
CA ALA A 353 25.02 22.63 10.89
C ALA A 353 24.12 22.08 9.75
N GLU A 354 24.65 21.20 8.89
CA GLU A 354 23.88 20.57 7.81
C GLU A 354 22.84 19.59 8.36
N GLY A 355 23.20 18.82 9.39
CA GLY A 355 22.29 17.91 10.06
C GLY A 355 21.14 18.65 10.75
N GLU A 356 21.46 19.77 11.42
CA GLU A 356 20.49 20.60 12.14
C GLU A 356 19.47 21.18 11.18
N SER A 357 19.95 21.78 10.08
CA SER A 357 19.08 22.35 9.04
C SER A 357 18.15 21.31 8.41
N ARG A 358 18.64 20.08 8.18
CA ARG A 358 17.83 18.99 7.62
C ARG A 358 16.76 18.51 8.61
N ALA A 359 17.12 18.38 9.89
CA ALA A 359 16.19 17.98 10.93
C ALA A 359 15.08 19.02 11.14
N ASP A 360 15.44 20.31 11.17
CA ASP A 360 14.49 21.41 11.28
C ASP A 360 13.55 21.48 10.09
N ASN A 361 14.06 21.36 8.87
CA ASN A 361 13.23 21.35 7.67
C ASN A 361 12.23 20.19 7.69
N LEU A 362 12.68 18.98 8.05
CA LEU A 362 11.81 17.81 8.17
C LEU A 362 10.76 17.99 9.28
N ALA A 363 11.16 18.50 10.45
CA ALA A 363 10.25 18.76 11.55
C ALA A 363 9.17 19.78 11.17
N TRP A 364 9.55 20.88 10.51
CA TRP A 364 8.59 21.89 10.05
C TRP A 364 7.68 21.38 8.94
N ARG A 365 8.19 20.56 8.00
CA ARG A 365 7.35 19.92 6.98
C ARG A 365 6.34 18.94 7.61
N LEU A 366 6.75 18.18 8.65
CA LEU A 366 5.85 17.29 9.39
C LEU A 366 4.80 18.07 10.20
N VAL A 367 5.20 19.16 10.87
CA VAL A 367 4.27 20.06 11.56
C VAL A 367 3.27 20.66 10.58
N ALA A 368 3.75 21.10 9.40
CA ALA A 368 2.88 21.60 8.34
C ALA A 368 1.88 20.54 7.87
N GLN A 369 2.32 19.29 7.68
CA GLN A 369 1.46 18.15 7.34
C GLN A 369 0.36 17.91 8.39
N LEU A 370 0.67 18.02 9.68
CA LEU A 370 -0.31 17.86 10.76
C LEU A 370 -1.28 19.05 10.86
N ALA A 371 -0.79 20.26 10.58
CA ALA A 371 -1.60 21.48 10.54
C ALA A 371 -2.40 21.63 9.24
N LEU A 372 -2.20 20.72 8.28
CA LEU A 372 -2.73 20.82 6.94
C LEU A 372 -4.22 20.50 6.91
N ASN A 373 -5.02 21.57 6.98
CA ASN A 373 -6.44 21.48 6.67
C ASN A 373 -6.57 21.46 5.15
N PHE A 374 -6.76 20.28 4.54
CA PHE A 374 -6.78 20.08 3.08
C PHE A 374 -7.79 20.97 2.34
N LEU A 375 -8.84 21.43 3.03
CA LEU A 375 -9.78 22.43 2.54
C LEU A 375 -9.14 23.82 2.29
N SER A 376 -8.05 24.13 2.97
CA SER A 376 -7.27 25.37 2.78
C SER A 376 -6.22 25.27 1.68
N LEU A 377 -5.83 24.06 1.22
CA LEU A 377 -4.87 23.86 0.13
C LEU A 377 -5.37 24.43 -1.19
N ALA A 378 -6.67 24.34 -1.40
CA ALA A 378 -7.31 24.68 -2.65
C ALA A 378 -8.11 25.99 -2.54
N LYS A 379 -7.77 26.82 -1.54
CA LYS A 379 -8.28 28.18 -1.40
C LYS A 379 -7.50 29.09 -2.38
N GLU A 380 -8.24 29.91 -3.11
CA GLU A 380 -7.67 30.84 -4.11
C GLU A 380 -6.46 31.60 -3.55
N GLY A 381 -5.35 31.56 -4.29
CA GLY A 381 -4.13 32.33 -4.00
C GLY A 381 -2.95 31.58 -3.35
N ARG A 382 -3.12 30.33 -2.87
CA ARG A 382 -1.99 29.55 -2.29
C ARG A 382 -1.28 28.60 -3.27
N GLY A 383 -1.83 28.37 -4.45
CA GLY A 383 -1.22 27.51 -5.47
C GLY A 383 -1.13 26.04 -5.07
N VAL A 384 -0.38 25.26 -5.84
CA VAL A 384 -0.17 23.81 -5.65
C VAL A 384 0.97 23.50 -4.66
N ASP A 385 1.79 24.49 -4.33
CA ASP A 385 3.02 24.36 -3.55
C ASP A 385 2.87 23.61 -2.22
N PRO A 386 1.81 23.81 -1.39
CA PRO A 386 1.72 23.07 -0.14
C PRO A 386 1.30 21.60 -0.35
N LEU A 387 0.69 21.25 -1.49
CA LEU A 387 0.52 19.85 -1.88
C LEU A 387 1.85 19.25 -2.33
N HIS A 388 2.66 19.98 -3.11
CA HIS A 388 4.01 19.53 -3.50
C HIS A 388 4.89 19.30 -2.28
N ALA A 389 4.96 20.25 -1.35
CA ALA A 389 5.73 20.10 -0.12
C ALA A 389 5.31 18.87 0.71
N LEU A 390 4.01 18.53 0.71
CA LEU A 390 3.50 17.32 1.35
C LEU A 390 3.89 16.05 0.60
N LEU A 391 3.83 16.05 -0.73
CA LEU A 391 4.21 14.89 -1.54
C LEU A 391 5.73 14.66 -1.51
N ASP A 392 6.53 15.73 -1.50
CA ASP A 392 7.99 15.70 -1.41
C ASP A 392 8.49 14.98 -0.16
N LEU A 393 7.77 15.10 0.98
CA LEU A 393 8.07 14.33 2.19
C LEU A 393 8.13 12.81 1.95
N TYR A 394 7.33 12.31 1.02
CA TYR A 394 7.25 10.90 0.67
C TYR A 394 8.14 10.57 -0.53
N ALA A 395 8.17 11.44 -1.54
CA ALA A 395 9.00 11.30 -2.73
C ALA A 395 10.50 11.28 -2.40
N ASP A 396 10.99 12.17 -1.54
CA ASP A 396 12.40 12.27 -1.11
C ASP A 396 12.90 10.97 -0.43
N ARG A 397 11.97 10.14 0.04
CA ARG A 397 12.21 8.88 0.75
C ARG A 397 11.90 7.64 -0.07
N GLY A 398 11.27 7.83 -1.23
CA GLY A 398 10.90 6.77 -2.15
C GLY A 398 11.95 6.56 -3.23
N ASP A 399 11.47 6.10 -4.37
CA ASP A 399 12.23 5.98 -5.60
C ASP A 399 12.43 7.37 -6.23
N LEU A 400 13.69 7.76 -6.44
CA LEU A 400 14.04 9.06 -7.03
C LEU A 400 13.43 9.23 -8.43
N SER A 401 13.21 8.15 -9.18
CA SER A 401 12.56 8.21 -10.49
C SER A 401 11.10 8.68 -10.41
N LEU A 402 10.44 8.42 -9.27
CA LEU A 402 9.05 8.80 -9.01
C LEU A 402 8.92 10.19 -8.39
N ALA A 403 10.01 10.79 -7.91
CA ALA A 403 9.96 12.11 -7.29
C ALA A 403 9.45 13.19 -8.25
N ARG A 404 9.73 13.03 -9.55
CA ARG A 404 9.20 13.94 -10.57
C ARG A 404 7.67 13.90 -10.67
N ASN A 405 7.03 12.79 -10.26
CA ASN A 405 5.57 12.64 -10.29
C ASN A 405 4.87 13.63 -9.36
N VAL A 406 5.55 14.18 -8.34
CA VAL A 406 5.01 15.27 -7.51
C VAL A 406 4.57 16.45 -8.37
N HIS A 407 5.42 16.81 -9.33
CA HIS A 407 5.26 17.98 -10.19
C HIS A 407 4.30 17.72 -11.36
N SER A 408 3.76 16.50 -11.51
CA SER A 408 2.73 16.24 -12.52
C SER A 408 1.41 16.92 -12.17
N ILE A 409 1.16 17.21 -10.89
CA ILE A 409 0.00 17.98 -10.46
C ILE A 409 0.37 19.45 -10.53
N VAL A 410 -0.11 20.17 -11.54
CA VAL A 410 0.29 21.56 -11.76
C VAL A 410 -0.64 22.56 -11.07
N ARG A 411 -1.87 22.13 -10.77
CA ARG A 411 -2.90 22.98 -10.16
C ARG A 411 -3.89 22.13 -9.38
N ILE A 412 -4.37 22.68 -8.27
CA ILE A 412 -5.47 22.15 -7.47
C ILE A 412 -6.53 23.24 -7.31
N ASP A 413 -7.79 22.90 -7.59
CA ASP A 413 -8.94 23.75 -7.33
C ASP A 413 -9.89 23.05 -6.36
N SER A 414 -10.64 23.82 -5.56
CA SER A 414 -11.72 23.27 -4.76
C SER A 414 -12.95 24.15 -4.78
N ARG A 415 -14.11 23.51 -4.65
CA ARG A 415 -15.38 24.20 -4.47
C ARG A 415 -16.33 23.41 -3.58
N SER A 416 -17.19 24.12 -2.86
CA SER A 416 -18.28 23.48 -2.12
C SER A 416 -19.34 22.99 -3.10
N VAL A 417 -19.81 21.77 -2.92
CA VAL A 417 -20.87 21.15 -3.73
C VAL A 417 -21.93 20.56 -2.82
N ILE A 418 -23.19 20.59 -3.26
CA ILE A 418 -24.29 19.87 -2.62
C ILE A 418 -24.75 18.81 -3.61
N GLU A 419 -24.76 17.55 -3.19
CA GLU A 419 -25.07 16.43 -4.08
C GLU A 419 -25.86 15.36 -3.34
N ARG A 420 -26.59 14.55 -4.11
CA ARG A 420 -27.29 13.39 -3.58
C ARG A 420 -26.27 12.34 -3.13
N LEU A 421 -26.37 11.92 -1.88
CA LEU A 421 -25.56 10.83 -1.34
C LEU A 421 -26.02 9.50 -1.95
N GLN A 422 -25.07 8.70 -2.42
CA GLN A 422 -25.29 7.34 -2.92
C GLN A 422 -25.29 6.35 -1.75
N ILE A 423 -26.23 6.55 -0.82
CA ILE A 423 -26.47 5.68 0.33
C ILE A 423 -27.84 5.04 0.19
N ASP A 424 -27.97 3.81 0.68
CA ASP A 424 -29.24 3.10 0.68
C ASP A 424 -30.24 3.82 1.60
N GLY A 425 -31.49 3.91 1.14
CA GLY A 425 -32.59 4.54 1.87
C GLY A 425 -33.15 5.80 1.18
N PRO A 426 -33.73 6.74 1.95
CA PRO A 426 -34.37 7.93 1.39
C PRO A 426 -33.36 8.85 0.70
N MET A 427 -33.84 9.67 -0.22
CA MET A 427 -33.00 10.61 -0.96
C MET A 427 -32.42 11.68 -0.02
N CYS A 428 -31.13 11.57 0.30
CA CYS A 428 -30.41 12.51 1.15
C CYS A 428 -29.44 13.36 0.34
N PHE A 429 -29.38 14.67 0.62
CA PHE A 429 -28.38 15.58 0.07
C PHE A 429 -27.33 15.86 1.13
N GLY A 430 -26.06 15.72 0.76
CA GLY A 430 -24.92 16.07 1.60
C GLY A 430 -24.29 17.38 1.12
N ARG A 431 -23.62 18.09 2.03
CA ARG A 431 -22.65 19.12 1.65
C ARG A 431 -21.27 18.48 1.58
N GLY A 432 -20.59 18.67 0.48
CA GLY A 432 -19.25 18.15 0.27
C GLY A 432 -18.31 19.16 -0.38
N THR A 433 -17.09 18.72 -0.63
CA THR A 433 -16.08 19.48 -1.34
C THR A 433 -15.66 18.71 -2.58
N GLU A 434 -15.76 19.36 -3.74
CA GLU A 434 -15.12 18.85 -4.95
C GLU A 434 -13.70 19.39 -5.02
N VAL A 435 -12.73 18.50 -5.22
CA VAL A 435 -11.32 18.82 -5.44
C VAL A 435 -10.96 18.41 -6.87
N THR A 436 -10.48 19.36 -7.66
CA THR A 436 -10.04 19.11 -9.04
C THR A 436 -8.51 19.18 -9.09
N LEU A 437 -7.88 18.07 -9.50
CA LEU A 437 -6.44 17.95 -9.71
C LEU A 437 -6.14 18.08 -11.20
N HIS A 438 -5.38 19.09 -11.59
CA HIS A 438 -4.90 19.25 -12.97
C HIS A 438 -3.59 18.52 -13.14
N VAL A 439 -3.58 17.51 -13.99
CA VAL A 439 -2.45 16.62 -14.20
C VAL A 439 -1.86 16.84 -15.60
N ASP A 440 -0.58 17.18 -15.62
CA ASP A 440 0.27 17.18 -16.81
C ASP A 440 0.81 15.76 -17.05
N GLN A 441 0.39 15.14 -18.15
CA GLN A 441 0.73 13.77 -18.47
C GLN A 441 2.18 13.62 -18.99
N SER A 442 2.80 14.70 -19.45
CA SER A 442 4.17 14.66 -19.98
C SER A 442 5.20 14.28 -18.92
N VAL A 443 4.93 14.66 -17.68
CA VAL A 443 5.78 14.36 -16.52
C VAL A 443 5.71 12.87 -16.14
N LEU A 444 4.58 12.22 -16.41
CA LEU A 444 4.25 10.84 -16.05
C LEU A 444 4.54 9.84 -17.18
N ALA A 445 5.47 10.15 -18.09
CA ALA A 445 5.85 9.26 -19.18
C ALA A 445 6.25 7.86 -18.65
N GLY A 446 5.58 6.81 -19.13
CA GLY A 446 5.79 5.42 -18.70
C GLY A 446 5.17 5.05 -17.34
N GLN A 447 4.43 5.97 -16.72
CA GLN A 447 3.71 5.78 -15.46
C GLN A 447 2.21 6.02 -15.66
N SER A 448 1.40 5.64 -14.67
CA SER A 448 -0.05 5.85 -14.75
C SER A 448 -0.37 7.32 -14.58
N THR A 449 -1.21 7.87 -15.45
CA THR A 449 -1.64 9.27 -15.37
C THR A 449 -2.70 9.49 -14.28
N LEU A 450 -3.33 8.42 -13.82
CA LEU A 450 -4.46 8.45 -12.89
C LEU A 450 -4.15 7.88 -11.51
N LEU A 451 -3.09 7.08 -11.35
CA LEU A 451 -2.83 6.38 -10.08
C LEU A 451 -2.59 7.35 -8.92
N LEU A 452 -1.69 8.32 -9.07
CA LEU A 452 -1.42 9.29 -7.98
C LEU A 452 -2.67 10.08 -7.60
N SER A 453 -3.48 10.49 -8.58
CA SER A 453 -4.71 11.24 -8.29
C SER A 453 -5.80 10.36 -7.67
N ALA A 454 -5.86 9.07 -8.01
CA ALA A 454 -6.73 8.10 -7.37
C ALA A 454 -6.37 7.94 -5.89
N LEU A 455 -5.07 7.81 -5.57
CA LEU A 455 -4.59 7.69 -4.19
C LEU A 455 -4.83 8.97 -3.38
N LEU A 456 -4.64 10.14 -4.01
CA LEU A 456 -4.98 11.42 -3.41
C LEU A 456 -6.49 11.56 -3.13
N ALA A 457 -7.35 11.05 -4.01
CA ALA A 457 -8.79 11.03 -3.76
C ALA A 457 -9.13 10.28 -2.47
N ARG A 458 -8.46 9.14 -2.22
CA ARG A 458 -8.61 8.36 -0.98
C ARG A 458 -8.05 9.09 0.24
N LEU A 459 -6.92 9.77 0.10
CA LEU A 459 -6.36 10.62 1.15
C LEU A 459 -7.33 11.74 1.53
N PHE A 460 -7.87 12.48 0.56
CA PHE A 460 -8.78 13.60 0.83
C PHE A 460 -10.06 13.15 1.52
N ALA A 461 -10.59 11.97 1.15
CA ALA A 461 -11.73 11.37 1.83
C ALA A 461 -11.45 11.11 3.33
N ARG A 462 -10.23 10.69 3.67
CA ARG A 462 -9.80 10.47 5.07
C ARG A 462 -9.71 11.74 5.92
N HIS A 463 -9.60 12.90 5.27
CA HIS A 463 -9.59 14.20 5.94
C HIS A 463 -10.96 14.87 6.01
N ALA A 464 -11.95 14.36 5.28
CA ALA A 464 -13.31 14.86 5.33
C ALA A 464 -14.00 14.47 6.63
N GLY A 465 -14.74 15.40 7.23
CA GLY A 465 -15.54 15.11 8.43
C GLY A 465 -16.67 14.12 8.13
N ILE A 466 -17.11 13.35 9.15
CA ILE A 466 -18.16 12.33 9.05
C ILE A 466 -19.43 12.82 8.34
N ASN A 467 -19.81 14.08 8.56
CA ASN A 467 -21.05 14.65 8.00
C ASN A 467 -20.88 15.28 6.61
N GLY A 468 -19.73 15.07 5.97
CA GLY A 468 -19.45 15.57 4.63
C GLY A 468 -18.98 14.48 3.69
N PHE A 469 -18.87 14.81 2.41
CA PHE A 469 -18.23 13.95 1.42
C PHE A 469 -17.15 14.73 0.66
N VAL A 470 -16.21 13.99 0.08
CA VAL A 470 -15.27 14.54 -0.89
C VAL A 470 -15.47 13.84 -2.22
N ARG A 471 -15.46 14.65 -3.28
CA ARG A 471 -15.42 14.19 -4.66
C ARG A 471 -14.12 14.69 -5.27
N THR A 472 -13.31 13.80 -5.81
CA THR A 472 -12.09 14.19 -6.51
C THR A 472 -12.29 14.02 -8.00
N ARG A 473 -11.76 14.96 -8.78
CA ARG A 473 -11.76 14.90 -10.24
C ARG A 473 -10.35 15.11 -10.74
N THR A 474 -9.93 14.34 -11.72
CA THR A 474 -8.66 14.55 -12.42
C THR A 474 -8.93 15.19 -13.77
N ARG A 475 -8.36 16.38 -13.99
CA ARG A 475 -8.34 17.07 -15.28
C ARG A 475 -7.01 16.75 -15.97
N LEU A 476 -7.06 15.95 -17.03
CA LEU A 476 -5.89 15.63 -17.84
C LEU A 476 -5.66 16.78 -18.83
N LEU A 477 -4.51 17.46 -18.76
CA LEU A 477 -4.28 18.69 -19.52
C LEU A 477 -4.12 18.46 -21.03
N GLN A 478 -3.32 17.47 -21.47
CA GLN A 478 -3.18 17.20 -22.91
C GLN A 478 -4.47 16.63 -23.51
N LYS A 479 -5.10 15.65 -22.84
CA LYS A 479 -6.35 15.02 -23.33
C LYS A 479 -7.59 15.90 -23.14
N GLN A 480 -7.48 17.00 -22.39
CA GLN A 480 -8.58 17.89 -22.01
C GLN A 480 -9.81 17.15 -21.45
N GLU A 481 -9.53 16.12 -20.65
CA GLU A 481 -10.50 15.15 -20.19
C GLU A 481 -10.67 15.24 -18.66
N ASP A 482 -11.93 15.12 -18.22
CA ASP A 482 -12.26 14.97 -16.82
C ASP A 482 -12.50 13.50 -16.49
N VAL A 483 -11.74 12.98 -15.52
CA VAL A 483 -11.94 11.66 -14.93
C VAL A 483 -12.46 11.84 -13.51
N PRO A 484 -13.75 11.53 -13.23
CA PRO A 484 -14.29 11.59 -11.89
C PRO A 484 -13.88 10.37 -11.07
N TRP A 485 -13.48 10.58 -9.82
CA TRP A 485 -13.31 9.51 -8.85
C TRP A 485 -14.61 9.31 -8.05
N PRO A 486 -14.88 8.09 -7.54
CA PRO A 486 -16.06 7.82 -6.74
C PRO A 486 -16.19 8.78 -5.55
N MET A 487 -17.39 9.32 -5.37
CA MET A 487 -17.71 10.12 -4.20
C MET A 487 -17.50 9.28 -2.94
N THR A 488 -16.70 9.78 -2.01
CA THR A 488 -16.39 9.05 -0.78
C THR A 488 -16.88 9.88 0.42
N PRO A 489 -17.79 9.34 1.26
CA PRO A 489 -18.14 9.94 2.53
C PRO A 489 -16.91 10.12 3.42
N GLY A 490 -16.89 11.18 4.22
CA GLY A 490 -15.83 11.38 5.19
C GLY A 490 -15.86 10.31 6.26
N ASN A 491 -14.70 9.76 6.60
CA ASN A 491 -14.56 8.72 7.62
C ASN A 491 -13.66 9.17 8.80
N ARG A 492 -13.45 10.49 8.95
CA ARG A 492 -12.72 11.04 10.09
C ARG A 492 -13.56 10.94 11.37
N TYR A 493 -13.26 9.96 12.22
CA TYR A 493 -13.85 9.85 13.55
C TYR A 493 -13.71 11.16 14.33
N LEU A 494 -14.80 11.62 14.96
CA LEU A 494 -14.75 12.68 15.95
C LEU A 494 -13.96 12.12 17.15
N ILE A 495 -12.77 12.66 17.37
CA ILE A 495 -11.94 12.35 18.55
C ILE A 495 -12.56 13.04 19.77
#